data_AF-A0A4Z1FX14-F1
#
_entry.id   AF-A0A4Z1FX14-F1
#
_cell.length_a   1.000
_cell.length_b   1.000
_cell.length_c   1.000
_cell.angle_alpha   90.00
_cell.angle_beta   90.00
_cell.angle_gamma   90.00
#
_symmetry.space_group_name_H-M   'P 1'
#
loop_
_entity.id
_entity.type
_entity.pdbx_description
1 polymer ?
#
loop_
_entity_poly.entity_id
_entity_poly.type
_entity_poly.pdbx_seq_one_letter_code
_entity_poly.pdbx_strand_id
1 'polypeptide(L)' 'MLWLWDKTWPELIHPFASAIDTELPIAEEMVCVKGDSKPEYVRWPEGKKKVYEGYGEFSIEEWHKEKGAWVE' A
#
# COMPACT_ATOMS: atom_id res chain seq x y z
N MET A 1 -2.91 4.86 -17.61
CA MET A 1 -1.74 5.64 -17.14
C MET A 1 -0.84 4.66 -16.41
N LEU A 2 0.44 4.58 -16.73
CA LEU A 2 1.33 3.51 -16.23
C LEU A 2 2.05 3.90 -14.93
N TRP A 3 2.40 5.17 -14.80
CA TRP A 3 3.10 5.71 -13.65
C TRP A 3 2.82 7.21 -13.51
N LEU A 4 3.19 7.76 -12.35
CA LEU A 4 3.18 9.18 -12.05
C LEU A 4 4.58 9.64 -11.62
N TRP A 5 4.87 10.91 -11.85
CA TRP A 5 6.05 11.60 -11.34
C TRP A 5 5.65 12.98 -10.83
N ASP A 6 6.29 13.41 -9.75
CA ASP A 6 6.07 14.71 -9.12
C ASP A 6 7.41 15.37 -8.82
N LYS A 7 7.55 16.65 -9.16
CA LYS A 7 8.77 17.44 -8.93
C LYS A 7 9.18 17.55 -7.46
N THR A 8 8.26 17.30 -6.53
CA THR A 8 8.50 17.33 -5.08
C THR A 8 9.30 16.11 -4.62
N TRP A 9 9.19 14.99 -5.35
CA TRP A 9 9.94 13.75 -5.14
C TRP A 9 10.60 13.31 -6.45
N PRO A 10 11.57 14.09 -6.96
CA PRO A 10 12.13 13.89 -8.28
C PRO A 10 12.84 12.54 -8.47
N GLU A 11 13.24 11.90 -7.37
CA GLU A 11 13.90 10.59 -7.31
C GLU A 11 12.94 9.40 -7.42
N LEU A 12 11.62 9.62 -7.31
CA LEU A 12 10.62 8.55 -7.30
C LEU A 12 9.82 8.47 -8.60
N ILE A 13 9.47 7.25 -8.98
CA ILE A 13 8.45 6.95 -9.98
C ILE A 13 7.35 6.16 -9.25
N HIS A 14 6.10 6.58 -9.38
CA HIS A 14 4.97 5.97 -8.70
C HIS A 14 4.16 5.13 -9.70
N PRO A 15 4.42 3.82 -9.83
CA PRO A 15 3.65 2.96 -10.71
C PRO A 15 2.20 2.83 -10.21
N PHE A 16 1.25 2.75 -11.14
CA PHE A 16 -0.12 2.37 -10.81
C PHE A 16 -0.21 0.85 -10.73
N ALA A 17 -0.97 0.32 -9.75
CA ALA A 17 -1.22 -1.12 -9.66
C ALA A 17 -1.85 -1.70 -10.95
N SER A 18 -2.63 -0.90 -11.68
CA SER A 18 -3.21 -1.30 -12.98
C SER A 18 -2.18 -1.45 -14.10
N ALA A 19 -0.93 -1.07 -13.89
CA ALA A 19 0.16 -1.30 -14.84
C ALA A 19 0.74 -2.72 -14.74
N ILE A 20 0.36 -3.48 -13.71
CA ILE A 20 0.77 -4.88 -13.54
C ILE A 20 -0.15 -5.75 -14.39
N ASP A 21 0.42 -6.47 -15.36
CA ASP A 21 -0.28 -7.31 -16.32
C ASP A 21 -0.10 -8.81 -16.07
N THR A 22 0.51 -9.17 -14.94
CA THR A 22 0.65 -10.53 -14.45
C THR A 22 -0.33 -10.81 -13.30
N GLU A 23 -0.68 -12.07 -13.12
CA GLU A 23 -1.48 -12.49 -11.97
C GLU A 23 -0.71 -12.24 -10.67
N LEU A 24 -1.36 -11.55 -9.72
CA LEU A 24 -0.80 -11.26 -8.41
C LEU A 24 -1.33 -12.24 -7.36
N PRO A 25 -0.51 -12.58 -6.34
CA PRO A 25 -0.99 -13.38 -5.23
C PRO A 25 -2.08 -12.61 -4.45
N ILE A 26 -3.01 -13.37 -3.87
CA ILE A 26 -4.02 -12.80 -2.97
C ILE A 26 -3.32 -12.36 -1.69
N ALA A 27 -3.50 -11.09 -1.30
CA ALA A 27 -2.94 -10.58 -0.05
C ALA A 27 -3.56 -11.28 1.15
N GLU A 28 -2.73 -11.90 2.00
CA GLU A 28 -3.18 -12.58 3.22
C GLU A 28 -3.63 -11.60 4.32
N GLU A 29 -3.11 -10.37 4.30
CA GLU A 29 -3.43 -9.31 5.25
C GLU A 29 -3.38 -7.95 4.57
N MET A 30 -4.35 -7.10 4.88
CA MET A 30 -4.35 -5.70 4.45
C MET A 30 -3.82 -4.77 5.53
N VAL A 31 -3.06 -3.76 5.12
CA VAL A 31 -2.66 -2.66 6.00
C VAL A 31 -3.50 -1.44 5.66
N CYS A 32 -4.30 -0.98 6.60
CA CYS A 32 -5.08 0.25 6.49
C CYS A 32 -4.41 1.34 7.33
N VAL A 33 -4.11 2.47 6.71
CA VAL A 33 -3.50 3.64 7.37
C VAL A 33 -4.48 4.80 7.40
N LYS A 34 -4.15 5.87 8.16
CA LYS A 34 -4.97 7.08 8.25
C LYS A 34 -6.38 6.82 8.79
N GLY A 35 -6.50 5.91 9.76
CA GLY A 35 -7.74 5.66 10.50
C GLY A 35 -8.29 6.94 11.15
N ASP A 36 -7.40 7.83 11.59
CA ASP A 36 -7.71 9.12 12.22
C ASP A 36 -8.47 10.08 11.29
N SER A 37 -8.33 9.87 9.99
CA SER A 37 -8.90 10.68 8.92
C SER A 37 -10.06 9.98 8.22
N LYS A 38 -10.37 8.72 8.59
CA LYS A 38 -11.46 7.95 7.99
C LYS A 38 -12.79 8.37 8.62
N PRO A 39 -13.78 8.86 7.83
CA PRO A 39 -15.11 9.13 8.37
C PRO A 39 -15.76 7.88 8.98
N GLU A 40 -16.46 8.01 10.10
CA GLU A 40 -17.00 6.88 10.86
C GLU A 40 -17.94 5.99 10.04
N TYR A 41 -18.73 6.59 9.13
CA TYR A 41 -19.69 5.88 8.30
C TYR A 41 -19.06 4.99 7.21
N VAL A 42 -17.77 5.18 6.90
CA VAL A 42 -17.06 4.37 5.90
C VAL A 42 -16.61 3.07 6.55
N ARG A 43 -16.91 1.93 5.93
CA ARG A 43 -16.46 0.63 6.45
C ARG A 43 -15.04 0.33 5.99
N TRP A 44 -14.31 -0.43 6.80
CA TRP A 44 -13.05 -1.03 6.38
C TRP A 44 -13.29 -2.19 5.38
N PRO A 45 -12.31 -2.49 4.52
CA PRO A 45 -12.34 -3.69 3.69
C PRO A 45 -12.55 -4.97 4.51
N GLU A 46 -13.25 -5.94 3.93
CA GLU A 46 -13.49 -7.25 4.54
C GLU A 46 -12.25 -8.13 4.49
N GLY A 47 -12.07 -9.00 5.49
CA GLY A 47 -10.87 -9.85 5.63
C GLY A 47 -9.90 -9.39 6.71
N LYS A 48 -8.78 -10.13 6.82
CA LYS A 48 -7.73 -9.88 7.80
C LYS A 48 -7.06 -8.54 7.51
N LYS A 49 -6.97 -7.69 8.53
CA LYS A 49 -6.41 -6.35 8.39
C LYS A 49 -5.77 -5.86 9.66
N LYS A 50 -4.77 -5.00 9.50
CA LYS A 50 -4.16 -4.20 10.55
C LYS A 50 -4.45 -2.73 10.27
N VAL A 51 -5.06 -2.06 11.24
CA VAL A 51 -5.45 -0.65 11.11
C VAL A 51 -4.52 0.22 11.94
N TYR A 52 -4.04 1.31 11.35
CA TYR A 52 -3.25 2.34 11.99
C TYR A 52 -3.99 3.68 11.92
N GLU A 53 -4.01 4.40 13.04
CA GLU A 53 -4.57 5.76 13.07
C GLU A 53 -3.78 6.70 12.15
N GLY A 54 -2.45 6.63 12.17
CA GLY A 54 -1.55 7.35 11.26
C GLY A 54 -0.96 6.46 10.17
N TYR A 55 0.27 6.77 9.76
CA TYR A 55 1.09 5.83 8.97
C TYR A 55 1.62 4.71 9.86
N GLY A 56 1.80 3.53 9.28
CA GLY A 56 2.41 2.39 9.97
C GLY A 56 3.90 2.58 10.22
N GLU A 57 4.52 1.60 10.87
CA GLU A 57 5.95 1.60 11.18
C GLU A 57 6.83 1.38 9.95
N PHE A 58 6.33 0.66 8.96
CA PHE A 58 7.08 0.27 7.77
C PHE A 58 6.73 1.12 6.56
N SER A 59 7.73 1.43 5.74
CA SER A 59 7.54 1.77 4.33
C SER A 59 7.02 0.56 3.54
N ILE A 60 6.53 0.80 2.32
CA ILE A 60 6.08 -0.29 1.43
C ILE A 60 7.22 -1.28 1.17
N GLU A 61 8.43 -0.77 0.92
CA GLU A 61 9.63 -1.60 0.70
C GLU A 61 9.97 -2.45 1.94
N GLU A 62 10.06 -1.83 3.12
CA GLU A 62 10.37 -2.55 4.37
C GLU A 62 9.31 -3.61 4.69
N TRP A 63 8.03 -3.30 4.45
CA TRP A 63 6.95 -4.26 4.63
C TRP A 63 7.12 -5.48 3.72
N HIS A 64 7.44 -5.27 2.43
CA HIS A 64 7.66 -6.39 1.50
C HIS A 64 8.88 -7.22 1.92
N LYS A 65 9.96 -6.59 2.41
CA LYS A 65 11.14 -7.29 2.92
C LYS A 65 10.81 -8.11 4.18
N GLU A 66 10.11 -7.53 5.14
CA GLU A 66 9.71 -8.18 6.40
C GLU A 66 8.78 -9.36 6.17
N LYS A 67 7.86 -9.25 5.20
CA LYS A 67 6.89 -10.31 4.86
C LYS A 67 7.39 -11.31 3.83
N GLY A 68 8.63 -11.19 3.34
CA GLY A 68 9.17 -12.08 2.32
C GLY A 68 8.49 -11.96 0.95
N ALA A 69 7.86 -10.81 0.68
CA ALA A 69 7.21 -10.46 -0.58
C ALA A 69 8.07 -9.53 -1.46
N TRP A 70 9.31 -9.23 -1.03
CA TRP A 70 10.26 -8.41 -1.79
C TRP A 70 10.82 -9.17 -2.98
N VAL A 71 10.91 -8.50 -4.13
CA VAL A 71 11.55 -8.99 -5.35
C VAL A 71 12.69 -8.04 -5.69
N GLU A 72 13.89 -8.56 -5.90
CA GLU A 72 15.07 -7.79 -6.34
C GLU A 72 14.96 -7.34 -7.81
#